data_AF-A0A1E5RVM2-F1
#
_entry.id   AF-A0A1E5RVM2-F1
#
_cell.length_a   1.000
_cell.length_b   1.000
_cell.length_c   1.000
_cell.angle_alpha   90.00
_cell.angle_beta   90.00
_cell.angle_gamma   90.00
#
_symmetry.space_group_name_H-M   'P 1'
#
loop_
_entity.id
_entity.type
_entity.pdbx_description
1 polymer ?
#
loop_
_entity_poly.entity_id
_entity_poly.type
_entity_poly.pdbx_seq_one_letter_code
_entity_poly.pdbx_strand_id
1 'polypeptide(L)'
;MSAKEQIEGAADNDQAALAQGNNKSGRTWKNTSKPLKPHSQVIKNKKLSSWELKKQQRLEDQQFKQKLKELKQEKEDEKQAHVQRIKERREMREEKERYERLALKMHAKKVERLKRREKRNKALKER
;
A
#
# COMPACT_ATOMS: atom_id res chain seq x y z
N MET A 1 -10.30 1.18 -43.75
CA MET A 1 -11.58 0.68 -44.27
C MET A 1 -12.62 1.73 -43.94
N SER A 2 -13.20 2.29 -45.00
CA SER A 2 -13.69 3.67 -45.10
C SER A 2 -14.97 3.92 -44.29
N ALA A 3 -15.05 5.07 -43.62
CA ALA A 3 -16.28 5.59 -42.97
C ALA A 3 -17.46 5.77 -43.94
N LYS A 4 -17.22 5.59 -45.24
CA LYS A 4 -18.19 5.69 -46.33
C LYS A 4 -19.10 4.45 -46.44
N GLU A 5 -18.70 3.28 -45.93
CA GLU A 5 -19.53 2.06 -45.96
C GLU A 5 -20.57 1.97 -44.82
N GLN A 6 -20.45 2.78 -43.76
CA GLN A 6 -21.36 2.71 -42.62
C GLN A 6 -22.64 3.56 -42.79
N ILE A 7 -22.69 4.42 -43.81
CA ILE A 7 -23.83 5.31 -44.06
C ILE A 7 -24.85 4.66 -45.01
N GLU A 8 -24.42 3.77 -45.92
CA GLU A 8 -25.31 3.14 -46.91
C GLU A 8 -26.27 2.11 -46.28
N GLY A 9 -25.85 1.35 -45.27
CA GLY A 9 -26.70 0.31 -44.65
C GLY A 9 -27.88 0.84 -43.80
N ALA A 10 -27.92 2.14 -43.51
CA ALA A 10 -29.02 2.77 -42.77
C ALA A 10 -30.17 3.20 -43.70
N ALA A 11 -29.88 3.51 -44.97
CA ALA A 11 -30.85 4.08 -45.92
C ALA A 11 -31.87 3.04 -46.45
N ASP A 12 -31.52 1.76 -46.47
CA ASP A 12 -32.38 0.70 -47.05
C ASP A 12 -33.60 0.34 -46.17
N ASN A 13 -33.55 0.59 -44.86
CA ASN A 13 -34.70 0.32 -43.98
C ASN A 13 -35.80 1.39 -44.10
N ASP A 14 -35.45 2.62 -44.47
CA ASP A 14 -36.41 3.73 -44.55
C ASP A 14 -37.22 3.68 -45.86
N GLN A 15 -36.62 3.19 -46.95
CA GLN A 15 -37.31 2.99 -48.24
C GLN A 15 -38.45 1.95 -48.17
N ALA A 16 -38.34 0.94 -47.30
CA ALA A 16 -39.40 -0.06 -47.12
C ALA A 16 -40.65 0.48 -46.39
N ALA A 17 -40.50 1.54 -45.59
CA ALA A 17 -41.62 2.20 -44.91
C ALA A 17 -42.39 3.17 -45.84
N LEU A 18 -41.71 3.76 -46.82
CA LEU A 18 -42.30 4.65 -47.83
C LEU A 18 -43.14 3.92 -48.90
N ALA A 19 -42.99 2.59 -49.05
CA ALA A 19 -43.73 1.79 -50.03
C ALA A 19 -45.10 1.28 -49.55
N GLN A 20 -45.47 1.48 -48.27
CA GLN A 20 -46.79 1.08 -47.76
C GLN A 20 -47.77 2.25 -47.86
N GLY A 21 -48.66 2.21 -48.85
CA GLY A 21 -49.69 3.22 -49.05
C GLY A 21 -50.64 3.39 -47.86
N ASN A 22 -51.16 4.61 -47.68
CA ASN A 22 -52.04 4.99 -46.57
C ASN A 22 -53.30 4.11 -46.50
N ASN A 23 -53.49 3.43 -45.38
CA ASN A 23 -54.64 2.56 -45.15
C ASN A 23 -55.92 3.40 -44.91
N LYS A 24 -56.91 3.23 -45.78
CA LYS A 24 -58.16 4.01 -45.75
C LYS A 24 -59.17 3.54 -44.68
N SER A 25 -59.00 2.35 -44.07
CA SER A 25 -60.01 1.77 -43.15
C SER A 25 -59.65 1.78 -41.66
N GLY A 26 -58.57 2.46 -41.25
CA GLY A 26 -58.21 2.60 -39.83
C GLY A 26 -57.73 1.31 -39.15
N ARG A 27 -57.72 0.16 -39.85
CA ARG A 27 -57.23 -1.11 -39.31
C ARG A 27 -55.71 -1.21 -39.48
N THR A 28 -54.95 -0.89 -38.43
CA THR A 28 -53.47 -1.04 -38.42
C THR A 28 -53.07 -2.49 -38.69
N TRP A 29 -52.31 -2.76 -39.75
CA TRP A 29 -51.68 -4.06 -39.95
C TRP A 29 -50.57 -4.27 -38.92
N LYS A 30 -50.25 -5.53 -38.60
CA LYS A 30 -49.19 -5.86 -37.65
C LYS A 30 -47.85 -5.37 -38.22
N ASN A 31 -47.17 -4.47 -37.52
CA ASN A 31 -45.81 -4.05 -37.88
C ASN A 31 -44.89 -5.28 -37.98
N THR A 32 -44.02 -5.31 -38.99
CA THR A 32 -43.01 -6.36 -39.14
C THR A 32 -41.97 -6.25 -38.02
N SER A 33 -42.15 -7.01 -36.95
CA SER A 33 -41.16 -7.06 -35.87
C SER A 33 -39.85 -7.61 -36.41
N LYS A 34 -38.75 -6.87 -36.19
CA LYS A 34 -37.40 -7.37 -36.46
C LYS A 34 -37.18 -8.67 -35.67
N PRO A 35 -36.64 -9.73 -36.29
CA PRO A 35 -36.38 -10.99 -35.59
C PRO A 35 -35.41 -10.73 -34.43
N LEU A 36 -35.73 -11.25 -33.24
CA LEU A 36 -34.84 -11.16 -32.09
C LEU A 36 -33.55 -11.92 -32.41
N LYS A 37 -32.47 -11.17 -32.66
CA LYS A 37 -31.13 -11.74 -32.82
C LYS A 37 -30.51 -11.90 -31.43
N PRO A 38 -30.19 -13.11 -30.94
CA PRO A 38 -29.59 -13.29 -29.62
C PRO A 38 -28.25 -12.56 -29.47
N HIS A 39 -27.52 -12.37 -30.57
CA HIS A 39 -26.23 -11.68 -30.57
C HIS A 39 -26.33 -10.15 -30.55
N SER A 40 -27.50 -9.55 -30.87
CA SER A 40 -27.65 -8.08 -30.85
C SER A 40 -27.87 -7.52 -29.46
N GLN A 41 -28.16 -8.36 -28.47
CA GLN A 41 -28.28 -8.01 -27.05
C GLN A 41 -26.95 -8.08 -26.28
N VAL A 42 -25.86 -8.53 -26.92
CA VAL A 42 -24.51 -8.31 -26.36
C VAL A 42 -24.32 -6.80 -26.30
N ILE A 43 -24.27 -6.28 -25.08
CA ILE A 43 -24.36 -4.86 -24.72
C ILE A 43 -23.36 -4.06 -25.58
N LYS A 44 -23.84 -3.48 -26.69
CA LYS A 44 -23.04 -2.68 -27.63
C LYS A 44 -22.47 -1.40 -26.99
N ASN A 45 -22.87 -1.10 -25.76
CA ASN A 45 -22.52 0.09 -25.00
C ASN A 45 -21.47 -0.17 -23.89
N LYS A 46 -20.98 -1.41 -23.70
CA LYS A 46 -19.91 -1.67 -22.74
C LYS A 46 -18.58 -1.32 -23.37
N LYS A 47 -18.01 -0.18 -22.95
CA LYS A 47 -16.72 0.35 -23.41
C LYS A 47 -15.54 -0.61 -23.16
N LEU A 48 -15.67 -1.56 -22.21
CA LEU A 48 -14.63 -2.52 -21.85
C LEU A 48 -15.19 -3.95 -21.76
N SER A 49 -14.35 -4.93 -22.12
CA SER A 49 -14.60 -6.36 -21.92
C SER A 49 -14.63 -6.71 -20.42
N SER A 50 -15.38 -7.75 -20.04
CA SER A 50 -15.42 -8.24 -18.65
C SER A 50 -14.03 -8.57 -18.10
N TRP A 51 -13.11 -9.01 -18.96
CA TRP A 51 -11.73 -9.29 -18.56
C TRP A 51 -10.93 -8.02 -18.27
N GLU A 52 -11.12 -6.97 -19.06
CA GLU A 52 -10.42 -5.69 -18.89
C GLU A 52 -10.84 -5.01 -17.60
N LEU A 53 -12.12 -5.08 -17.24
CA LEU A 53 -12.63 -4.60 -15.94
C LEU A 53 -11.96 -5.35 -14.77
N LYS A 54 -11.84 -6.68 -14.85
CA LYS A 54 -11.14 -7.46 -13.82
C LYS A 54 -9.66 -7.11 -13.74
N LYS A 55 -9.03 -6.82 -14.88
CA LYS A 55 -7.62 -6.41 -14.93
C LYS A 55 -7.42 -5.04 -14.28
N GLN A 56 -8.30 -4.08 -14.55
CA GLN A 56 -8.28 -2.76 -13.92
C GLN A 56 -8.45 -2.86 -12.40
N GLN A 57 -9.46 -3.58 -11.94
CA GLN A 57 -9.67 -3.81 -10.49
C GLN A 57 -8.45 -4.45 -9.82
N ARG A 58 -7.82 -5.44 -10.47
CA ARG A 58 -6.60 -6.05 -9.94
C ARG A 58 -5.44 -5.06 -9.82
N LEU A 59 -5.28 -4.16 -10.80
CA LEU A 59 -4.24 -3.14 -10.77
C LEU A 59 -4.50 -2.12 -9.65
N GLU A 60 -5.76 -1.70 -9.49
CA GLU A 60 -6.18 -0.81 -8.40
C GLU A 60 -5.93 -1.46 -7.03
N ASP A 61 -6.30 -2.73 -6.85
CA ASP A 61 -6.04 -3.49 -5.63
C ASP A 61 -4.55 -3.63 -5.33
N GLN A 62 -3.73 -3.86 -6.36
CA GLN A 62 -2.28 -3.96 -6.21
C GLN A 62 -1.67 -2.63 -5.76
N GLN A 63 -2.06 -1.53 -6.39
CA GLN A 63 -1.62 -0.19 -6.02
C GLN A 63 -2.06 0.16 -4.59
N PHE A 64 -3.29 -0.19 -4.21
CA PHE A 64 -3.79 0.04 -2.86
C PHE A 64 -3.01 -0.77 -1.81
N LYS A 65 -2.75 -2.06 -2.09
CA LYS A 65 -1.96 -2.93 -1.20
C LYS A 65 -0.51 -2.47 -1.07
N GLN A 66 0.09 -1.97 -2.15
CA GLN A 66 1.45 -1.40 -2.12
C GLN A 66 1.50 -0.20 -1.18
N LYS A 67 0.60 0.77 -1.35
CA LYS A 67 0.51 1.94 -0.47
C LYS A 67 0.27 1.56 0.99
N LEU A 68 -0.61 0.58 1.25
CA LEU A 68 -0.83 0.08 2.61
C LEU A 68 0.41 -0.59 3.21
N LYS A 69 1.20 -1.29 2.40
CA LYS A 69 2.44 -1.94 2.84
C LYS A 69 3.50 -0.89 3.17
N GLU A 70 3.68 0.10 2.29
CA GLU A 70 4.59 1.23 2.49
C GLU A 70 4.28 1.96 3.82
N LEU A 71 3.01 2.32 4.06
CA LEU A 71 2.60 2.97 5.30
C LEU A 71 2.83 2.13 6.57
N LYS A 72 2.75 0.79 6.45
CA LYS A 72 3.05 -0.10 7.59
C LYS A 72 4.55 -0.19 7.83
N GLN A 73 5.34 -0.30 6.76
CA GLN A 73 6.79 -0.36 6.84
C GLN A 73 7.37 0.92 7.46
N GLU A 74 6.93 2.10 7.01
CA GLU A 74 7.34 3.38 7.60
C GLU A 74 7.08 3.44 9.11
N LYS A 75 5.87 3.02 9.55
CA LYS A 75 5.52 2.97 10.98
C LYS A 75 6.36 1.97 11.77
N GLU A 76 6.72 0.84 11.17
CA GLU A 76 7.56 -0.18 11.80
C GLU A 76 9.01 0.30 11.90
N ASP A 77 9.53 0.96 10.87
CA ASP A 77 10.87 1.52 10.83
C ASP A 77 11.05 2.63 11.87
N GLU A 78 10.06 3.51 12.03
CA GLU A 78 10.05 4.53 13.08
C GLU A 78 10.10 3.91 14.49
N LYS A 79 9.30 2.86 14.72
CA LYS A 79 9.31 2.12 16.00
C LYS A 79 10.64 1.44 16.24
N GLN A 80 11.20 0.81 15.21
CA GLN A 80 12.49 0.13 15.30
C GLN A 80 13.62 1.12 15.59
N ALA A 81 13.65 2.27 14.90
CA ALA A 81 14.62 3.34 15.16
C ALA A 81 14.52 3.87 16.60
N HIS A 82 13.30 4.01 17.13
CA HIS A 82 13.10 4.39 18.52
C HIS A 82 13.64 3.34 19.50
N VAL A 83 13.34 2.06 19.26
CA VAL A 83 13.82 0.94 20.08
C VAL A 83 15.35 0.84 20.04
N GLN A 84 15.96 0.97 18.86
CA GLN A 84 17.41 0.96 18.68
C GLN A 84 18.06 2.09 19.49
N ARG A 85 17.55 3.32 19.38
CA ARG A 85 18.03 4.47 20.15
C ARG A 85 17.94 4.26 21.67
N ILE A 86 16.88 3.60 22.15
CA ILE A 86 16.75 3.28 23.58
C ILE A 86 17.79 2.23 23.99
N LYS A 87 17.99 1.19 23.18
CA LYS A 87 18.99 0.15 23.45
C LYS A 87 20.40 0.72 23.51
N GLU A 88 20.79 1.49 22.50
CA GLU A 88 22.09 2.19 22.45
C GLU A 88 22.29 3.09 23.67
N ARG A 89 21.26 3.83 24.09
CA ARG A 89 21.34 4.66 25.30
C ARG A 89 21.55 3.84 26.57
N ARG A 90 20.92 2.67 26.68
CA ARG A 90 21.07 1.77 27.84
C ARG A 90 22.46 1.15 27.85
N GLU A 91 22.91 0.63 26.71
CA GLU A 91 24.25 0.06 26.55
C GLU A 91 25.34 1.08 26.89
N MET A 92 25.27 2.30 26.35
CA MET A 92 26.20 3.39 26.70
C MET A 92 26.19 3.72 28.20
N ARG A 93 25.02 3.63 28.87
CA ARG A 93 24.93 3.88 30.31
C ARG A 93 25.56 2.75 31.10
N GLU A 94 25.26 1.50 30.76
CA GLU A 94 25.82 0.31 31.41
C GLU A 94 27.34 0.25 31.28
N GLU A 95 27.88 0.63 30.10
CA GLU A 95 29.32 0.76 29.90
C GLU A 95 29.94 1.82 30.81
N LYS A 96 29.34 3.02 30.86
CA LYS A 96 29.79 4.10 31.76
C LYS A 96 29.77 3.65 33.22
N GLU A 97 28.66 3.09 33.68
CA GLU A 97 28.53 2.57 35.05
C GLU A 97 29.55 1.47 35.35
N ARG A 98 29.86 0.60 34.37
CA ARG A 98 30.90 -0.42 34.51
C ARG A 98 32.28 0.21 34.72
N TYR A 99 32.63 1.21 33.93
CA TYR A 99 33.90 1.93 34.08
C TYR A 99 33.97 2.67 35.42
N GLU A 100 32.89 3.34 35.83
CA GLU A 100 32.81 4.03 37.13
C GLU A 100 32.97 3.05 38.30
N ARG A 101 32.29 1.89 38.28
CA ARG A 101 32.46 0.84 39.30
C ARG A 101 33.90 0.33 39.36
N LEU A 102 34.56 0.17 38.22
CA LEU A 102 35.96 -0.25 38.17
C LEU A 102 36.89 0.83 38.76
N ALA A 103 36.66 2.09 38.41
CA ALA A 103 37.41 3.23 38.94
C ALA A 103 37.24 3.35 40.46
N LEU A 104 36.01 3.26 40.96
CA LEU A 104 35.71 3.27 42.40
C LEU A 104 36.41 2.12 43.13
N LYS A 105 36.40 0.91 42.55
CA LYS A 105 37.11 -0.26 43.12
C LYS A 105 38.62 -0.01 43.22
N MET A 106 39.22 0.56 42.19
CA MET A 106 40.65 0.88 42.20
C MET A 106 40.98 2.02 43.18
N HIS A 107 40.13 3.04 43.23
CA HIS A 107 40.27 4.15 44.18
C HIS A 107 40.19 3.64 45.63
N ALA A 108 39.19 2.80 45.95
CA ALA A 108 39.05 2.17 47.26
C ALA A 108 40.30 1.37 47.65
N LYS A 109 40.85 0.56 46.73
CA LYS A 109 42.12 -0.16 46.96
C LYS A 109 43.30 0.77 47.23
N LYS A 110 43.39 1.90 46.53
CA LYS A 110 44.46 2.89 46.73
C LYS A 110 44.36 3.52 48.12
N VAL A 111 43.16 3.97 48.49
CA VAL A 111 42.89 4.56 49.82
C VAL A 111 43.19 3.56 50.92
N GLU A 112 42.78 2.30 50.77
CA GLU A 112 43.06 1.27 51.76
C GLU A 112 44.57 1.02 51.91
N ARG A 113 45.32 0.97 50.81
CA ARG A 113 46.79 0.84 50.84
C ARG A 113 47.46 2.00 51.59
N LEU A 114 46.98 3.24 51.39
CA LEU A 114 47.48 4.41 52.10
C LEU A 114 47.20 4.29 53.61
N LYS A 115 45.96 3.97 53.99
CA LYS A 115 45.58 3.73 55.40
C LYS A 115 46.43 2.65 56.06
N ARG A 116 46.73 1.55 55.37
CA ARG A 116 47.61 0.49 55.89
C ARG A 116 49.07 0.96 56.06
N ARG A 117 49.57 1.82 55.18
CA ARG A 117 50.92 2.42 55.30
C ARG A 117 50.97 3.40 56.46
N GLU A 118 49.97 4.27 56.60
CA GLU A 118 49.85 5.22 57.72
C GLU A 118 49.82 4.48 59.06
N LYS A 119 49.00 3.43 59.19
CA LYS A 119 48.97 2.58 60.39
C LYS A 119 50.34 1.98 60.73
N ARG A 120 51.06 1.44 59.73
CA ARG A 120 52.41 0.90 59.95
C ARG A 120 53.42 1.97 60.33
N ASN A 121 53.45 3.09 59.62
CA ASN A 121 54.37 4.19 59.91
C ASN A 121 54.13 4.78 61.29
N LYS A 122 52.87 4.87 61.72
CA LYS A 122 52.52 5.27 63.09
C LYS A 122 53.08 4.29 64.11
N ALA A 123 52.81 2.99 63.94
CA ALA A 123 53.32 1.95 64.85
C ALA A 123 54.86 1.89 64.92
N LEU A 124 55.55 2.23 63.82
CA LEU A 124 57.03 2.29 63.78
C LEU A 124 57.60 3.60 64.36
N LYS A 125 56.81 4.68 64.41
CA LYS A 125 57.22 5.98 64.97
C LYS A 125 56.96 6.07 66.48
N GLU A 126 56.00 5.29 66.99
CA GLU A 126 55.68 5.16 68.42
C GLU A 126 56.52 4.08 69.13
N ARG A 127 57.50 3.48 68.44
CA ARG A 127 58.40 2.42 68.92
C ARG A 127 59.84 2.91 68.92
#